data_AF-A0A9J6FF62-F1
#
_entry.id   AF-A0A9J6FF62-F1
#
_cell.length_a   1.000
_cell.length_b   1.000
_cell.length_c   1.000
_cell.angle_alpha   90.00
_cell.angle_beta   90.00
_cell.angle_gamma   90.00
#
_symmetry.space_group_name_H-M   'P 1'
#
loop_
_entity.id
_entity.type
_entity.pdbx_description
1 polymer ?
#
loop_
_entity_poly.entity_id
_entity_poly.type
_entity_poly.pdbx_seq_one_letter_code
_entity_poly.pdbx_strand_id
1 'polypeptide(L)'
;MPRSTLSTLLKNKSDVKAKAEQNQHSGMQRVHKAAFEDVEKSVHKWFIDARARNIPLSGPMLQQKETLRSFSAPRTSVPVAVGCKVLRPVLTLDSYS
;
A
#
# COMPACT_ATOMS: atom_id res chain seq x y z
N MET A 1 -10.53 -3.15 -27.74
CA MET A 1 -10.99 -2.84 -26.37
C MET A 1 -12.36 -3.50 -26.16
N PRO A 2 -12.55 -4.33 -25.12
CA PRO A 2 -13.84 -4.95 -24.84
C PRO A 2 -14.93 -3.90 -24.56
N ARG A 3 -16.18 -4.17 -24.97
CA ARG A 3 -17.34 -3.28 -24.72
C ARG A 3 -17.60 -3.06 -23.23
N SER A 4 -17.36 -4.09 -22.41
CA SER A 4 -17.43 -4.02 -20.95
C SER A 4 -16.40 -3.04 -20.38
N THR A 5 -15.15 -3.12 -20.83
CA THR A 5 -14.05 -2.24 -20.39
C THR A 5 -14.32 -0.78 -20.75
N LEU A 6 -14.76 -0.50 -21.98
CA LEU A 6 -15.13 0.86 -22.39
C LEU A 6 -16.27 1.42 -21.53
N SER A 7 -17.28 0.61 -21.23
CA SER A 7 -18.39 1.03 -20.37
C SER A 7 -17.92 1.39 -18.96
N THR A 8 -16.99 0.62 -18.39
CA THR A 8 -16.41 0.91 -17.06
C THR A 8 -15.56 2.17 -17.07
N LEU A 9 -14.76 2.38 -18.11
CA LEU A 9 -13.94 3.60 -18.27
C LEU A 9 -14.82 4.85 -18.41
N LEU A 10 -15.89 4.77 -19.21
CA LEU A 10 -16.83 5.89 -19.39
C LEU A 10 -17.57 6.22 -18.09
N LYS A 11 -18.01 5.21 -17.34
CA LYS A 11 -18.66 5.39 -16.02
C LYS A 11 -17.73 6.05 -15.01
N ASN A 12 -16.44 5.70 -15.02
CA ASN A 12 -15.46 6.20 -14.05
C ASN A 12 -14.61 7.37 -14.60
N LYS A 13 -15.07 8.05 -15.65
CA LYS A 13 -14.28 9.06 -16.38
C LYS A 13 -13.81 10.21 -15.49
N SER A 14 -14.67 10.72 -14.60
CA SER A 14 -14.33 11.78 -13.63
C SER A 14 -13.23 11.33 -12.68
N ASP A 15 -13.35 10.13 -12.13
CA ASP A 15 -12.43 9.59 -11.14
C ASP A 15 -11.06 9.31 -11.74
N VAL A 16 -11.02 8.80 -12.98
CA VAL A 16 -9.77 8.59 -13.70
C VAL A 16 -9.08 9.93 -13.95
N LYS A 17 -9.82 10.97 -14.35
CA LYS A 17 -9.26 12.30 -14.58
C LYS A 17 -8.73 12.93 -13.29
N ALA A 18 -9.50 12.90 -12.20
CA ALA A 18 -9.08 13.41 -10.90
C ALA A 18 -7.81 12.70 -10.38
N LYS A 19 -7.74 11.38 -10.52
CA LYS A 19 -6.56 10.60 -10.10
C LYS A 19 -5.36 10.80 -11.01
N ALA A 20 -5.57 11.07 -12.30
CA ALA A 20 -4.50 11.45 -13.21
C ALA A 20 -3.92 12.83 -12.88
N GLU A 21 -4.76 13.79 -12.49
CA GLU A 21 -4.31 15.13 -12.06
C GLU A 21 -3.54 15.08 -10.73
N GLN A 22 -3.92 14.19 -9.81
CA GLN A 22 -3.24 14.00 -8.53
C GLN A 22 -1.90 13.28 -8.63
N ASN A 23 -1.68 12.47 -9.67
CA ASN A 23 -0.45 11.69 -9.82
C ASN A 23 0.47 12.30 -10.88
N GLN A 24 1.70 12.60 -10.50
CA GLN A 24 2.71 13.14 -11.44
C GLN A 24 3.33 12.07 -12.35
N HIS A 25 2.98 10.78 -12.19
CA HIS A 25 3.54 9.69 -12.98
C HIS A 25 2.59 9.25 -14.10
N SER A 26 2.97 9.54 -15.35
CA SER A 26 2.17 9.25 -16.55
C SER A 26 2.02 7.75 -16.89
N GLY A 27 2.83 6.87 -16.28
CA GLY A 27 2.76 5.42 -16.48
C GLY A 27 1.85 4.66 -15.50
N MET A 28 1.25 5.36 -14.53
CA MET A 28 0.50 4.70 -13.46
C MET A 28 -0.88 4.22 -13.95
N GLN A 29 -1.08 2.90 -13.98
CA GLN A 29 -2.36 2.28 -14.35
C GLN A 29 -3.19 1.85 -13.14
N ARG A 30 -2.55 1.56 -12.00
CA ARG A 30 -3.21 1.10 -10.77
C ARG A 30 -3.14 2.17 -9.71
N VAL A 31 -4.28 2.48 -9.13
CA VAL A 31 -4.38 3.38 -7.99
C VAL A 31 -4.30 2.52 -6.73
N HIS A 32 -3.14 2.52 -6.09
CA HIS A 32 -2.95 1.83 -4.82
C HIS A 32 -3.52 2.71 -3.69
N LYS A 33 -4.31 2.11 -2.79
CA LYS A 33 -4.72 2.77 -1.55
C LYS A 33 -3.74 2.34 -0.45
N ALA A 34 -3.06 3.32 0.13
CA ALA A 34 -2.21 3.09 1.30
C ALA A 34 -3.03 2.50 2.45
N ALA A 35 -2.46 1.53 3.18
CA ALA A 35 -3.11 1.00 4.38
C ALA A 35 -3.13 2.02 5.52
N PHE A 36 -2.13 2.92 5.55
CA PHE A 36 -1.96 3.96 6.57
C PHE A 36 -1.60 5.29 5.92
N GLU A 37 -2.58 5.89 5.23
CA GLU A 37 -2.37 7.09 4.42
C GLU A 37 -1.76 8.27 5.20
N ASP A 38 -2.20 8.50 6.44
CA ASP A 38 -1.71 9.61 7.26
C ASP A 38 -0.26 9.42 7.71
N VAL A 39 0.11 8.18 8.04
CA VAL A 39 1.47 7.82 8.45
C VAL A 39 2.41 7.98 7.26
N GLU A 40 2.06 7.43 6.10
CA GLU A 40 2.85 7.52 4.87
C GLU A 40 3.05 8.99 4.43
N LYS A 41 2.00 9.82 4.46
CA LYS A 41 2.11 11.27 4.17
C LYS A 41 3.09 11.96 5.11
N SER A 42 3.01 11.63 6.40
CA SER A 42 3.84 12.24 7.42
C SER A 42 5.32 11.88 7.28
N VAL A 43 5.62 10.65 6.82
CA VAL A 43 6.99 10.19 6.56
C VAL A 43 7.48 10.67 5.22
N HIS A 44 6.63 10.76 4.20
CA HIS A 44 6.98 11.35 2.93
C HIS A 44 7.44 12.81 3.08
N LYS A 45 6.73 13.61 3.90
CA LYS A 45 7.15 14.99 4.21
C LYS A 45 8.54 15.02 4.85
N TRP A 46 8.76 14.21 5.88
CA TRP A 46 10.08 14.12 6.54
C TRP A 46 11.17 13.63 5.59
N PHE A 47 10.85 12.70 4.70
CA PHE A 47 11.78 12.17 3.70
C PHE A 47 12.23 13.27 2.73
N ILE A 48 11.31 14.11 2.25
CA ILE A 48 11.64 15.28 1.44
C ILE A 48 12.56 16.23 2.21
N ASP A 49 12.22 16.54 3.47
CA ASP A 49 13.04 17.43 4.32
C ASP A 49 14.46 16.88 4.56
N ALA A 50 14.59 15.56 4.72
CA ALA A 50 15.87 14.89 4.92
C ALA A 50 16.69 14.79 3.62
N ARG A 51 16.04 14.59 2.47
CA ARG A 51 16.68 14.64 1.14
C ARG A 51 17.15 16.05 0.78
N ALA A 52 16.39 17.08 1.17
CA ALA A 52 16.81 18.47 1.01
C ALA A 52 18.11 18.79 1.77
N ARG A 53 18.39 18.06 2.85
CA ARG A 53 19.64 18.16 3.63
C ARG A 53 20.77 17.24 3.13
N ASN A 54 20.60 16.58 1.98
CA ASN A 54 21.55 15.62 1.39
C ASN A 54 21.97 14.48 2.35
N ILE A 55 21.07 14.06 3.25
CA ILE A 55 21.35 12.92 4.13
C ILE A 55 21.11 11.62 3.34
N PRO A 56 22.09 10.70 3.24
CA PRO A 56 21.86 9.39 2.65
C PRO A 56 20.96 8.57 3.57
N LEU A 57 19.72 8.32 3.13
CA LEU A 57 18.74 7.55 3.88
C LEU A 57 18.76 6.09 3.42
N SER A 58 19.06 5.19 4.35
CA SER A 58 18.94 3.75 4.13
C SER A 58 17.51 3.28 4.46
N GLY A 59 17.03 2.23 3.76
CA GLY A 59 15.71 1.65 4.01
C GLY A 59 15.40 1.31 5.47
N PRO A 60 16.36 0.78 6.26
CA PRO A 60 16.17 0.53 7.68
C PRO A 60 15.89 1.80 8.51
N MET A 61 16.46 2.95 8.12
CA MET A 61 16.19 4.22 8.80
C MET A 61 14.74 4.68 8.64
N LEU A 62 14.12 4.39 7.48
CA LEU A 62 12.71 4.64 7.25
C LEU A 62 11.85 3.79 8.18
N GLN A 63 12.11 2.48 8.24
CA GLN A 63 11.36 1.54 9.10
C GLN A 63 11.47 1.90 10.58
N GLN A 64 12.67 2.29 11.03
CA GLN A 64 12.88 2.74 12.41
C GLN A 64 12.09 4.02 12.72
N LYS A 65 12.03 4.96 11.77
CA LYS A 65 11.26 6.20 11.94
C LYS A 65 9.76 5.93 12.07
N GLU A 66 9.22 5.01 11.27
CA GLU A 66 7.81 4.61 11.34
C GLU A 66 7.46 3.97 12.68
N THR A 67 8.33 3.08 13.16
CA THR A 67 8.16 2.37 14.44
C THR A 67 8.15 3.37 15.61
N LEU A 68 9.11 4.30 15.63
CA LEU A 68 9.19 5.33 16.66
C LEU A 68 7.99 6.30 16.63
N ARG A 69 7.44 6.60 15.46
CA ARG A 69 6.31 7.51 15.31
C ARG A 69 4.98 6.86 15.66
N SER A 70 4.81 5.58 15.34
CA SER A 70 3.66 4.77 15.74
C SER A 70 3.56 4.60 17.26
N PHE A 71 4.70 4.70 17.96
CA PHE A 71 4.74 4.67 19.42
C PHE A 71 4.21 5.96 20.07
N SER A 72 4.24 7.12 19.39
CA SER A 72 3.79 8.41 19.93
C SER A 72 2.36 8.81 19.57
N ALA A 73 1.69 8.08 18.66
CA ALA A 73 0.27 8.27 18.37
C ALA A 73 -0.58 7.49 19.38
N PRO A 74 -1.74 8.01 19.84
CA PRO A 74 -2.63 7.25 20.70
C PRO A 74 -3.03 5.95 19.99
N ARG A 75 -2.59 4.82 20.54
CA ARG A 75 -2.83 3.48 20.01
C ARG A 75 -4.34 3.22 19.91
N THR A 76 -4.94 3.44 18.75
CA THR A 76 -6.13 2.68 18.40
C THR A 76 -5.68 1.26 18.13
N SER A 77 -6.16 0.33 18.95
CA SER A 77 -5.83 -1.09 18.87
C SER A 77 -6.16 -1.62 17.47
N VAL A 78 -5.17 -2.08 16.74
CA VAL A 78 -5.40 -2.95 15.59
C VAL A 78 -4.44 -4.13 15.67
N PRO A 79 -4.94 -5.37 15.55
CA PRO A 79 -4.15 -6.57 15.71
C PRO A 79 -3.12 -6.68 14.59
N VAL A 80 -1.86 -6.85 14.98
CA VAL A 80 -0.77 -7.24 14.09
C VAL A 80 -1.03 -8.68 13.67
N ALA A 81 -1.48 -8.90 12.44
CA ALA A 81 -1.56 -10.23 11.85
C ALA A 81 -0.14 -10.73 11.56
N VAL A 82 0.47 -11.39 12.54
CA VAL A 82 1.72 -12.14 12.38
C VAL A 82 1.37 -13.51 11.78
N GLY A 83 1.94 -13.81 10.60
CA GLY A 83 2.41 -15.16 10.29
C GLY A 83 1.42 -16.19 9.71
N CYS A 84 1.64 -16.48 8.42
CA CYS A 84 1.96 -17.80 7.87
C CYS A 84 1.05 -19.03 8.10
N LYS A 85 0.70 -19.63 6.94
CA LYS A 85 0.31 -21.04 6.66
C LYS A 85 -1.12 -21.47 7.00
N VAL A 86 -2.02 -21.27 6.04
CA VAL A 86 -3.14 -22.21 5.83
C VAL A 86 -2.62 -23.33 4.92
N LEU A 87 -2.00 -24.35 5.50
CA LEU A 87 -1.93 -25.66 4.86
C LEU A 87 -3.35 -26.24 4.92
N ARG A 88 -4.01 -26.35 3.77
CA ARG A 88 -5.26 -27.10 3.65
C ARG A 88 -4.96 -28.58 3.88
N PRO A 89 -5.63 -29.30 4.79
CA PRO A 89 -5.67 -30.74 4.70
C PRO A 89 -6.60 -31.10 3.53
N VAL A 90 -6.02 -31.58 2.43
CA VAL A 90 -6.79 -32.34 1.43
C VAL A 90 -7.00 -33.73 2.02
N LEU A 91 -8.22 -33.99 2.47
CA LEU A 91 -8.70 -35.35 2.74
C LEU A 91 -9.37 -35.86 1.47
N THR A 92 -8.79 -36.91 0.88
CA THR A 92 -9.37 -37.91 -0.05
C THR A 92 -8.19 -38.79 -0.49
N LEU A 93 -8.20 -40.12 -0.63
CA LEU A 93 -9.16 -41.21 -0.52
C LEU A 93 -8.30 -42.50 -0.57
N ASP A 94 -8.76 -43.54 0.13
CA ASP A 94 -8.70 -44.97 -0.23
C ASP A 94 -7.36 -45.74 -0.37
N SER A 95 -7.28 -46.77 0.47
CA SER A 95 -6.85 -48.16 0.25
C SER A 95 -6.33 -48.59 -1.13
N TYR A 96 -5.20 -49.32 -1.13
CA TYR A 96 -4.70 -50.43 -1.98
C TYR A 96 -3.15 -50.33 -1.99
N SER A 97 -2.32 -51.33 -1.70
CA SER A 97 -2.41 -52.79 -1.64
C SER A 97 -1.39 -53.33 -0.63
#